data_AF-A0A3D6AMD4-F1
#
_entry.id   AF-A0A3D6AMD4-F1
#
_cell.length_a   1.000
_cell.length_b   1.000
_cell.length_c   1.000
_cell.angle_alpha   90.00
_cell.angle_beta   90.00
_cell.angle_gamma   90.00
#
_symmetry.space_group_name_H-M   'P 1'
#
loop_
_entity.id
_entity.type
_entity.pdbx_description
1 polymer ?
#
loop_
_entity_poly.entity_id
_entity_poly.type
_entity_poly.pdbx_seq_one_letter_code
_entity_poly.pdbx_strand_id
1 'polypeptide(L)'
;MKKTLLAFAGAIIVGVSSSAMAASVVMEGNYVKTAINDRGTLGFGGSTTPGLLYDPTGTKNFGVNDYLTPGTPWEMFAVSSTQSGLRTNNNTGTAQLGAFTINNLSVAGGLQHVIASGSYGGLFNIVHDYSFNATTQRVDISTVITALTDLTALKFLRAIDPDPDVNTFGSFSTVNGRGTGTLAANDWVHSVGTQTGLPLGLYSNSSITHNTGVSSGWSENPDYYLAGNNSGNGDYTIGLAFDIGNLGAGSNVSLNYSYVMGGSLDRVDVPPVDVPEPVSLLLLGVGLAGLAASRKRKQA
;
A
#
# COMPACT_ATOMS: atom_id res chain seq x y z
N MET A 1 4.13 4.09 -76.29
CA MET A 1 5.02 3.79 -75.15
C MET A 1 4.32 4.24 -73.87
N LYS A 2 3.76 3.30 -73.10
CA LYS A 2 3.01 3.56 -71.87
C LYS A 2 3.99 3.73 -70.70
N LYS A 3 3.88 4.83 -69.96
CA LYS A 3 4.64 5.11 -68.73
C LYS A 3 3.93 4.41 -67.57
N THR A 4 4.60 3.48 -66.91
CA THR A 4 4.12 2.82 -65.69
C THR A 4 4.63 3.61 -64.49
N LEU A 5 3.72 4.24 -63.73
CA LEU A 5 4.03 4.79 -62.41
C LEU A 5 3.99 3.63 -61.39
N LEU A 6 5.08 3.38 -60.69
CA LEU A 6 5.07 2.59 -59.45
C LEU A 6 4.72 3.51 -58.30
N ALA A 7 3.58 3.25 -57.64
CA ALA A 7 3.23 3.86 -56.36
C ALA A 7 3.82 3.01 -55.22
N PHE A 8 4.74 3.59 -54.45
CA PHE A 8 5.22 3.03 -53.20
C PHE A 8 4.20 3.37 -52.09
N ALA A 9 3.49 2.36 -51.59
CA ALA A 9 2.68 2.50 -50.38
C ALA A 9 3.60 2.36 -49.16
N GLY A 10 3.91 3.48 -48.50
CA GLY A 10 4.59 3.48 -47.21
C GLY A 10 3.63 3.07 -46.10
N ALA A 11 3.88 1.92 -45.47
CA ALA A 11 3.16 1.52 -44.27
C ALA A 11 3.63 2.39 -43.09
N ILE A 12 2.75 3.25 -42.59
CA ILE A 12 2.96 3.96 -41.32
C ILE A 12 2.70 2.96 -40.20
N ILE A 13 3.78 2.43 -39.61
CA ILE A 13 3.70 1.72 -38.33
C ILE A 13 3.49 2.79 -37.26
N VAL A 14 2.25 2.93 -36.79
CA VAL A 14 1.95 3.68 -35.57
C VAL A 14 2.47 2.84 -34.42
N GLY A 15 3.67 3.17 -33.94
CA GLY A 15 4.23 2.58 -32.72
C GLY A 15 3.33 2.90 -31.54
N VAL A 16 2.72 1.88 -30.95
CA VAL A 16 1.99 2.03 -29.70
C VAL A 16 3.04 2.21 -28.61
N SER A 17 3.25 3.45 -28.17
CA SER A 17 4.12 3.75 -27.04
C SER A 17 3.50 3.17 -25.76
N SER A 18 3.81 1.91 -25.43
CA SER A 18 3.51 1.37 -24.11
C SER A 18 4.28 2.19 -23.09
N SER A 19 3.57 2.86 -22.18
CA SER A 19 4.20 3.54 -21.04
C SER A 19 4.96 2.49 -20.24
N ALA A 20 6.29 2.60 -20.17
CA ALA A 20 7.09 1.70 -19.34
C ALA A 20 6.63 1.83 -17.88
N MET A 21 6.23 0.71 -17.29
CA MET A 21 5.86 0.63 -15.88
C MET A 21 7.10 0.89 -15.02
N ALA A 22 6.97 1.57 -13.89
CA ALA A 22 8.09 1.78 -12.99
C ALA A 22 8.56 0.44 -12.43
N ALA A 23 9.87 0.23 -12.26
CA ALA A 23 10.35 -0.98 -11.60
C ALA A 23 10.02 -0.92 -10.10
N SER A 24 9.60 -2.04 -9.54
CA SER A 24 9.41 -2.19 -8.09
C SER A 24 10.71 -1.91 -7.34
N VAL A 25 10.61 -1.23 -6.18
CA VAL A 25 11.76 -0.85 -5.35
C VAL A 25 11.76 -1.71 -4.09
N VAL A 26 12.82 -2.48 -3.89
CA VAL A 26 13.02 -3.29 -2.68
C VAL A 26 13.50 -2.39 -1.53
N MET A 27 12.88 -2.56 -0.36
CA MET A 27 13.25 -1.94 0.91
C MET A 27 13.65 -3.04 1.90
N GLU A 28 14.84 -2.93 2.52
CA GLU A 28 15.40 -3.98 3.39
C GLU A 28 16.05 -3.39 4.67
N GLY A 29 15.48 -3.72 5.82
CA GLY A 29 16.04 -3.43 7.14
C GLY A 29 16.69 -4.69 7.73
N ASN A 30 16.91 -4.70 9.04
CA ASN A 30 17.38 -5.91 9.72
C ASN A 30 16.23 -6.89 9.99
N TYR A 31 15.03 -6.36 10.25
CA TYR A 31 13.85 -7.14 10.62
C TYR A 31 12.82 -7.25 9.50
N VAL A 32 12.71 -6.25 8.62
CA VAL A 32 11.66 -6.18 7.60
C VAL A 32 12.28 -6.11 6.21
N LYS A 33 11.74 -6.89 5.27
CA LYS A 33 12.05 -6.77 3.85
C LYS A 33 10.77 -6.83 3.02
N THR A 34 10.60 -5.83 2.17
CA THR A 34 9.43 -5.70 1.29
C THR A 34 9.85 -4.99 0.00
N ALA A 35 8.89 -4.69 -0.86
CA ALA A 35 9.08 -3.80 -2.00
C ALA A 35 7.85 -2.91 -2.17
N ILE A 36 8.02 -1.80 -2.87
CA ILE A 36 6.92 -0.97 -3.35
C ILE A 36 6.86 -1.12 -4.86
N ASN A 37 5.73 -1.60 -5.36
CA ASN A 37 5.51 -1.74 -6.80
C ASN A 37 4.89 -0.48 -7.43
N ASP A 38 4.80 -0.49 -8.74
CA ASP A 38 4.26 0.60 -9.56
C ASP A 38 2.74 0.80 -9.46
N ARG A 39 2.03 -0.05 -8.71
CA ARG A 39 0.64 0.22 -8.31
C ARG A 39 0.56 1.02 -7.02
N GLY A 40 1.70 1.36 -6.41
CA GLY A 40 1.78 2.04 -5.12
C GLY A 40 1.45 1.13 -3.93
N THR A 41 1.52 -0.19 -4.12
CA THR A 41 1.20 -1.23 -3.12
C THR A 41 2.47 -1.91 -2.60
N LEU A 42 2.36 -2.62 -1.47
CA LEU A 42 3.42 -3.45 -0.89
C LEU A 42 3.67 -4.72 -1.72
N GLY A 43 4.89 -5.23 -1.60
CA GLY A 43 5.39 -6.37 -2.33
C GLY A 43 5.88 -6.03 -3.75
N PHE A 44 6.73 -6.91 -4.29
CA PHE A 44 7.32 -6.72 -5.62
C PHE A 44 6.26 -6.76 -6.74
N GLY A 45 5.12 -7.41 -6.48
CA GLY A 45 3.96 -7.50 -7.36
C GLY A 45 3.62 -8.96 -7.69
N GLY A 46 2.34 -9.32 -7.56
CA GLY A 46 1.89 -10.71 -7.65
C GLY A 46 2.67 -11.61 -6.69
N SER A 47 2.97 -12.84 -7.11
CA SER A 47 3.72 -13.82 -6.31
C SER A 47 5.25 -13.66 -6.38
N THR A 48 5.76 -12.50 -6.84
CA THR A 48 7.20 -12.25 -6.88
C THR A 48 7.69 -11.79 -5.52
N THR A 49 8.69 -12.47 -4.95
CA THR A 49 9.33 -12.09 -3.69
C THR A 49 10.28 -10.88 -3.87
N PRO A 50 10.42 -9.98 -2.89
CA PRO A 50 9.76 -9.98 -1.58
C PRO A 50 8.30 -9.50 -1.64
N GLY A 51 7.41 -10.17 -0.90
CA GLY A 51 6.12 -9.62 -0.48
C GLY A 51 6.30 -8.76 0.75
N LEU A 52 6.07 -9.36 1.91
CA LEU A 52 6.42 -8.79 3.21
C LEU A 52 7.08 -9.90 4.04
N LEU A 53 8.38 -9.78 4.25
CA LEU A 53 9.20 -10.74 4.96
C LEU A 53 9.63 -10.16 6.30
N TYR A 54 9.71 -11.02 7.31
CA TYR A 54 10.11 -10.65 8.66
C TYR A 54 11.14 -11.61 9.23
N ASP A 55 12.22 -11.05 9.78
CA ASP A 55 13.24 -11.77 10.54
C ASP A 55 13.15 -11.36 12.02
N PRO A 56 12.63 -12.22 12.92
CA PRO A 56 12.52 -11.90 14.34
C PRO A 56 13.87 -11.73 15.05
N THR A 57 14.96 -12.18 14.45
CA THR A 57 16.31 -12.09 15.02
C THR A 57 17.03 -10.79 14.67
N GLY A 58 16.56 -10.06 13.65
CA GLY A 58 17.22 -8.85 13.17
C GLY A 58 18.59 -9.12 12.54
N THR A 59 18.82 -10.31 11.99
CA THR A 59 20.08 -10.71 11.36
C THR A 59 20.03 -10.67 9.84
N LYS A 60 18.89 -10.23 9.26
CA LYS A 60 18.56 -10.25 7.83
C LYS A 60 18.38 -11.65 7.26
N ASN A 61 18.08 -12.63 8.11
CA ASN A 61 17.76 -13.99 7.69
C ASN A 61 16.24 -14.17 7.62
N PHE A 62 15.64 -13.65 6.56
CA PHE A 62 14.19 -13.59 6.38
C PHE A 62 13.50 -14.94 6.20
N GLY A 63 14.24 -16.03 5.99
CA GLY A 63 13.67 -17.37 5.79
C GLY A 63 12.75 -17.43 4.57
N VAL A 64 11.77 -18.34 4.62
CA VAL A 64 10.80 -18.56 3.53
C VAL A 64 9.41 -18.03 3.85
N ASN A 65 9.11 -17.71 5.10
CA ASN A 65 7.80 -17.21 5.49
C ASN A 65 7.63 -15.78 4.96
N ASP A 66 6.56 -15.57 4.20
CA ASP A 66 6.22 -14.30 3.58
C ASP A 66 4.74 -14.07 3.86
N TYR A 67 4.38 -12.91 4.42
CA TYR A 67 2.99 -12.63 4.74
C TYR A 67 2.14 -12.39 3.48
N LEU A 68 2.74 -12.11 2.31
CA LEU A 68 2.00 -11.51 1.20
C LEU A 68 2.12 -12.26 -0.14
N THR A 69 3.26 -12.87 -0.46
CA THR A 69 3.40 -13.58 -1.75
C THR A 69 2.74 -14.95 -1.90
N PRO A 70 2.40 -15.69 -0.81
CA PRO A 70 1.74 -16.98 -1.00
C PRO A 70 0.35 -16.88 -1.63
N GLY A 71 -0.14 -18.01 -2.16
CA GLY A 71 -1.51 -18.13 -2.67
C GLY A 71 -1.87 -17.13 -3.76
N THR A 72 -2.89 -16.32 -3.48
CA THR A 72 -3.31 -15.18 -4.31
C THR A 72 -2.92 -13.90 -3.57
N PRO A 73 -1.73 -13.32 -3.83
CA PRO A 73 -1.26 -12.15 -3.11
C PRO A 73 -2.28 -11.03 -3.16
N TRP A 74 -2.64 -10.52 -1.99
CA TRP A 74 -3.66 -9.50 -1.88
C TRP A 74 -3.25 -8.47 -0.83
N GLU A 75 -2.71 -7.36 -1.31
CA GLU A 75 -2.54 -6.13 -0.55
C GLU A 75 -3.02 -4.98 -1.40
N MET A 76 -3.83 -4.10 -0.81
CA MET A 76 -4.51 -3.06 -1.56
C MET A 76 -4.67 -1.78 -0.76
N PHE A 77 -4.84 -0.69 -1.50
CA PHE A 77 -5.49 0.50 -1.01
C PHE A 77 -6.65 0.90 -1.93
N ALA A 78 -7.67 1.53 -1.31
CA ALA A 78 -8.83 2.03 -2.03
C ALA A 78 -9.16 3.46 -1.61
N VAL A 79 -9.63 4.25 -2.57
CA VAL A 79 -10.19 5.59 -2.37
C VAL A 79 -11.64 5.56 -2.82
N SER A 80 -12.55 6.02 -1.96
CA SER A 80 -13.96 6.17 -2.30
C SER A 80 -14.40 7.59 -2.03
N SER A 81 -15.16 8.18 -2.94
CA SER A 81 -15.86 9.46 -2.75
C SER A 81 -17.10 9.48 -3.63
N THR A 82 -17.97 10.47 -3.43
CA THR A 82 -19.13 10.68 -4.30
C THR A 82 -18.71 10.90 -5.75
N GLN A 83 -17.58 11.57 -5.97
CA GLN A 83 -17.08 11.99 -7.28
C GLN A 83 -16.30 10.87 -7.99
N SER A 84 -15.50 10.09 -7.25
CA SER A 84 -14.67 9.03 -7.83
C SER A 84 -15.38 7.68 -7.93
N GLY A 85 -16.39 7.44 -7.08
CA GLY A 85 -16.79 6.08 -6.71
C GLY A 85 -15.64 5.33 -6.02
N LEU A 86 -15.79 4.01 -5.84
CA LEU A 86 -14.72 3.16 -5.32
C LEU A 86 -13.64 2.94 -6.39
N ARG A 87 -12.39 3.20 -6.02
CA ARG A 87 -11.21 2.95 -6.84
C ARG A 87 -10.15 2.22 -6.03
N THR A 88 -9.72 1.07 -6.53
CA THR A 88 -8.78 0.18 -5.87
C THR A 88 -7.51 0.02 -6.70
N ASN A 89 -6.36 0.00 -6.03
CA ASN A 89 -5.15 -0.61 -6.53
C ASN A 89 -4.81 -1.79 -5.63
N ASN A 90 -4.43 -2.91 -6.24
CA ASN A 90 -4.06 -4.15 -5.56
C ASN A 90 -2.71 -4.62 -6.09
N ASN A 91 -1.86 -5.17 -5.24
CA ASN A 91 -0.54 -5.67 -5.62
C ASN A 91 -0.59 -6.82 -6.65
N THR A 92 -1.78 -7.41 -6.85
CA THR A 92 -2.10 -8.35 -7.92
C THR A 92 -3.24 -7.83 -8.79
N GLY A 93 -2.95 -7.60 -10.08
CA GLY A 93 -3.95 -7.42 -11.14
C GLY A 93 -4.64 -6.06 -11.22
N THR A 94 -5.19 -5.53 -10.12
CA THR A 94 -6.05 -4.34 -10.14
C THR A 94 -5.25 -3.02 -10.02
N ALA A 95 -5.44 -2.10 -10.96
CA ALA A 95 -4.79 -0.77 -10.95
C ALA A 95 -5.74 0.36 -11.40
N GLN A 96 -6.88 0.54 -10.73
CA GLN A 96 -7.93 1.50 -11.15
C GLN A 96 -7.53 2.97 -10.95
N LEU A 97 -6.59 3.24 -10.05
CA LEU A 97 -5.99 4.57 -9.84
C LEU A 97 -4.80 4.81 -10.79
N GLY A 98 -4.51 3.85 -11.67
CA GLY A 98 -3.38 3.89 -12.60
C GLY A 98 -2.05 3.55 -11.95
N ALA A 99 -0.98 3.72 -12.73
CA ALA A 99 0.39 3.50 -12.29
C ALA A 99 0.89 4.70 -11.47
N PHE A 100 1.63 4.38 -10.42
CA PHE A 100 2.29 5.32 -9.53
C PHE A 100 3.71 5.58 -10.01
N THR A 101 4.17 6.81 -9.81
CA THR A 101 5.58 7.17 -9.95
C THR A 101 6.29 6.79 -8.65
N ILE A 102 7.32 5.96 -8.76
CA ILE A 102 8.08 5.48 -7.59
C ILE A 102 9.40 6.24 -7.50
N ASN A 103 9.66 6.88 -6.36
CA ASN A 103 10.91 7.55 -6.04
C ASN A 103 11.57 6.85 -4.86
N ASN A 104 12.75 6.27 -5.09
CA ASN A 104 13.54 5.67 -4.03
C ASN A 104 14.45 6.72 -3.40
N LEU A 105 14.21 7.02 -2.11
CA LEU A 105 15.00 7.95 -1.30
C LEU A 105 15.79 7.22 -0.20
N SER A 106 15.84 5.89 -0.28
CA SER A 106 16.50 5.04 0.71
C SER A 106 17.99 5.32 0.81
N VAL A 107 18.50 5.25 2.04
CA VAL A 107 19.93 5.39 2.36
C VAL A 107 20.49 4.01 2.70
N ALA A 108 21.53 3.59 2.00
CA ALA A 108 22.16 2.29 2.22
C ALA A 108 22.57 2.12 3.70
N GLY A 109 22.07 1.05 4.34
CA GLY A 109 22.33 0.77 5.76
C GLY A 109 21.63 1.69 6.75
N GLY A 110 20.77 2.60 6.29
CA GLY A 110 20.06 3.59 7.10
C GLY A 110 18.54 3.50 6.92
N LEU A 111 17.91 4.67 6.76
CA LEU A 111 16.47 4.79 6.52
C LEU A 111 16.12 4.21 5.15
N GLN A 112 15.17 3.29 5.13
CA GLN A 112 14.49 2.88 3.91
C GLN A 112 13.32 3.82 3.69
N HIS A 113 13.26 4.45 2.51
CA HIS A 113 12.29 5.51 2.21
C HIS A 113 11.90 5.47 0.74
N VAL A 114 10.62 5.25 0.46
CA VAL A 114 10.08 5.22 -0.90
C VAL A 114 8.80 6.05 -0.97
N ILE A 115 8.74 6.95 -1.95
CA ILE A 115 7.54 7.74 -2.23
C ILE A 115 6.88 7.21 -3.50
N ALA A 116 5.63 6.76 -3.38
CA ALA A 116 4.78 6.40 -4.51
C ALA A 116 3.72 7.50 -4.72
N SER A 117 3.71 8.15 -5.89
CA SER A 117 2.76 9.22 -6.20
C SER A 117 1.89 8.91 -7.42
N GLY A 118 0.60 9.21 -7.28
CA GLY A 118 -0.45 8.98 -8.28
C GLY A 118 -1.41 10.16 -8.41
N SER A 119 -2.23 10.12 -9.45
CA SER A 119 -3.26 11.12 -9.73
C SER A 119 -4.44 10.44 -10.40
N TYR A 120 -5.66 10.78 -9.99
CA TYR A 120 -6.87 10.16 -10.53
C TYR A 120 -7.83 11.18 -11.10
N GLY A 121 -8.14 11.05 -12.40
CA GLY A 121 -9.28 11.70 -13.05
C GLY A 121 -9.33 13.24 -12.98
N GLY A 122 -8.24 13.90 -12.59
CA GLY A 122 -8.28 15.33 -12.24
C GLY A 122 -9.05 15.65 -10.96
N LEU A 123 -9.41 14.64 -10.17
CA LEU A 123 -10.17 14.76 -8.91
C LEU A 123 -9.25 14.90 -7.70
N PHE A 124 -8.16 14.12 -7.66
CA PHE A 124 -7.17 14.20 -6.58
C PHE A 124 -5.80 13.70 -7.01
N ASN A 125 -4.80 14.10 -6.24
CA ASN A 125 -3.50 13.45 -6.16
C ASN A 125 -3.43 12.61 -4.89
N ILE A 126 -2.68 11.52 -4.95
CA ILE A 126 -2.42 10.65 -3.80
C ILE A 126 -0.93 10.34 -3.74
N VAL A 127 -0.37 10.41 -2.53
CA VAL A 127 1.02 10.11 -2.25
C VAL A 127 1.08 9.14 -1.09
N HIS A 128 1.78 8.03 -1.26
CA HIS A 128 2.17 7.15 -0.16
C HIS A 128 3.66 7.36 0.11
N ASP A 129 3.99 7.73 1.34
CA ASP A 129 5.34 7.75 1.88
C ASP A 129 5.54 6.47 2.69
N TYR A 130 6.39 5.57 2.22
CA TYR A 130 6.78 4.35 2.91
C TYR A 130 8.13 4.55 3.56
N SER A 131 8.22 4.30 4.86
CA SER A 131 9.50 4.39 5.56
C SER A 131 9.66 3.40 6.69
N PHE A 132 10.91 2.97 6.93
CA PHE A 132 11.30 2.26 8.14
C PHE A 132 12.83 2.28 8.29
N ASN A 133 13.30 2.17 9.53
CA ASN A 133 14.74 2.11 9.83
C ASN A 133 15.21 0.66 9.88
N ALA A 134 16.54 0.46 9.91
CA ALA A 134 17.12 -0.87 10.00
C ALA A 134 16.61 -1.68 11.21
N THR A 135 16.29 -1.04 12.34
CA THR A 135 15.93 -1.72 13.59
C THR A 135 14.44 -1.83 13.86
N THR A 136 13.59 -1.22 13.04
CA THR A 136 12.12 -1.23 13.26
C THR A 136 11.50 -2.50 12.71
N GLN A 137 10.47 -3.02 13.40
CA GLN A 137 9.74 -4.23 13.01
C GLN A 137 8.39 -3.87 12.39
N ARG A 138 8.36 -2.80 11.61
CA ARG A 138 7.16 -2.25 10.99
C ARG A 138 7.51 -1.47 9.73
N VAL A 139 6.50 -1.22 8.90
CA VAL A 139 6.56 -0.28 7.78
C VAL A 139 5.62 0.87 8.11
N ASP A 140 6.18 2.07 8.33
CA ASP A 140 5.41 3.28 8.59
C ASP A 140 4.97 3.89 7.25
N ILE A 141 3.69 4.29 7.18
CA ILE A 141 3.08 4.83 5.96
C ILE A 141 2.36 6.14 6.28
N SER A 142 2.73 7.19 5.56
CA SER A 142 1.95 8.43 5.49
C SER A 142 1.28 8.53 4.13
N THR A 143 -0.04 8.56 4.11
CA THR A 143 -0.82 8.76 2.88
C THR A 143 -1.38 10.17 2.85
N VAL A 144 -0.99 10.94 1.85
CA VAL A 144 -1.51 12.28 1.61
C VAL A 144 -2.43 12.27 0.40
N ILE A 145 -3.68 12.69 0.59
CA ILE A 145 -4.64 12.92 -0.50
C ILE A 145 -4.83 14.41 -0.65
N THR A 146 -4.57 14.95 -1.84
CA THR A 146 -4.81 16.36 -2.18
C THR A 146 -5.95 16.45 -3.17
N ALA A 147 -7.04 17.10 -2.78
CA ALA A 147 -8.19 17.34 -3.62
C ALA A 147 -7.85 18.36 -4.73
N LEU A 148 -8.17 18.02 -5.97
CA LEU A 148 -8.09 18.93 -7.13
C LEU A 148 -9.46 19.53 -7.48
N THR A 149 -10.52 18.86 -7.04
CA THR A 149 -11.91 19.32 -7.00
C THR A 149 -12.48 19.03 -5.62
N ASP A 150 -13.63 19.60 -5.28
CA ASP A 150 -14.31 19.23 -4.03
C ASP A 150 -14.65 17.72 -4.02
N LEU A 151 -14.27 17.05 -2.93
CA LEU A 151 -14.58 15.65 -2.68
C LEU A 151 -15.49 15.54 -1.47
N THR A 152 -16.53 14.72 -1.58
CA THR A 152 -17.51 14.49 -0.52
C THR A 152 -17.63 13.01 -0.20
N ALA A 153 -17.85 12.70 1.09
CA ALA A 153 -17.83 11.33 1.61
C ALA A 153 -16.54 10.58 1.22
N LEU A 154 -15.41 11.29 1.28
CA LEU A 154 -14.09 10.76 0.98
C LEU A 154 -13.68 9.77 2.06
N LYS A 155 -13.27 8.58 1.64
CA LYS A 155 -12.79 7.49 2.48
C LYS A 155 -11.54 6.87 1.87
N PHE A 156 -10.69 6.36 2.74
CA PHE A 156 -9.49 5.61 2.37
C PHE A 156 -9.50 4.25 3.08
N LEU A 157 -9.05 3.21 2.40
CA LEU A 157 -8.86 1.87 2.98
C LEU A 157 -7.46 1.38 2.64
N ARG A 158 -6.83 0.72 3.61
CA ARG A 158 -5.68 -0.15 3.44
C ARG A 158 -6.03 -1.54 3.94
N ALA A 159 -5.73 -2.59 3.17
CA ALA A 159 -6.04 -3.96 3.57
C ALA A 159 -5.03 -4.97 3.00
N ILE A 160 -4.89 -6.11 3.67
CA ILE A 160 -3.98 -7.20 3.30
C ILE A 160 -4.57 -8.56 3.67
N ASP A 161 -4.22 -9.59 2.93
CA ASP A 161 -4.42 -11.00 3.25
C ASP A 161 -3.10 -11.62 3.76
N PRO A 162 -2.93 -11.86 5.07
CA PRO A 162 -1.67 -12.34 5.62
C PRO A 162 -1.55 -13.88 5.61
N ASP A 163 -0.48 -14.39 4.99
CA ASP A 163 -0.23 -15.83 4.79
C ASP A 163 1.11 -16.35 5.36
N PRO A 164 1.49 -16.01 6.61
CA PRO A 164 2.84 -16.29 7.12
C PRO A 164 3.21 -17.78 7.18
N ASP A 165 2.22 -18.67 7.25
CA ASP A 165 2.42 -20.11 7.44
C ASP A 165 2.44 -20.91 6.13
N VAL A 166 2.09 -20.31 4.99
CA VAL A 166 1.87 -21.08 3.75
C VAL A 166 3.15 -21.73 3.25
N ASN A 167 4.25 -20.97 3.18
CA ASN A 167 5.49 -21.48 2.58
C ASN A 167 6.15 -22.61 3.39
N THR A 168 5.93 -22.66 4.70
CA THR A 168 6.50 -23.69 5.59
C THR A 168 5.50 -24.82 5.92
N PHE A 169 4.23 -24.48 6.12
CA PHE A 169 3.21 -25.39 6.65
C PHE A 169 2.03 -25.62 5.69
N GLY A 170 1.97 -24.92 4.56
CA GLY A 170 0.87 -25.05 3.58
C GLY A 170 -0.48 -24.53 4.09
N SER A 171 -0.48 -23.69 5.12
CA SER A 171 -1.69 -23.15 5.75
C SER A 171 -1.86 -21.67 5.45
N PHE A 172 -3.02 -21.31 4.90
CA PHE A 172 -3.51 -19.93 4.72
C PHE A 172 -4.27 -19.41 5.95
N SER A 173 -4.61 -20.31 6.89
CA SER A 173 -5.43 -19.94 8.04
C SER A 173 -4.64 -19.14 9.07
N THR A 174 -5.26 -18.05 9.53
CA THR A 174 -4.72 -17.21 10.60
C THR A 174 -5.71 -17.00 11.74
N VAL A 175 -5.19 -16.67 12.91
CA VAL A 175 -5.98 -16.18 14.05
C VAL A 175 -6.06 -14.66 13.95
N ASN A 176 -7.25 -14.15 13.65
CA ASN A 176 -7.48 -12.73 13.41
C ASN A 176 -8.19 -12.08 14.58
N GLY A 177 -7.90 -10.81 14.82
CA GLY A 177 -8.48 -10.08 15.92
C GLY A 177 -8.39 -8.58 15.75
N ARG A 178 -9.19 -7.87 16.54
CA ARG A 178 -9.19 -6.41 16.63
C ARG A 178 -8.90 -6.00 18.05
N GLY A 179 -8.07 -4.98 18.20
CA GLY A 179 -7.61 -4.49 19.49
C GLY A 179 -6.81 -5.53 20.27
N THR A 180 -6.34 -5.09 21.42
CA THR A 180 -5.82 -5.91 22.52
C THR A 180 -6.35 -5.28 23.81
N GLY A 181 -6.16 -5.90 24.98
CA GLY A 181 -6.55 -5.24 26.24
C GLY A 181 -5.94 -3.83 26.44
N THR A 182 -4.91 -3.47 25.66
CA THR A 182 -4.22 -2.18 25.68
C THR A 182 -4.42 -1.33 24.42
N LEU A 183 -4.75 -1.93 23.27
CA LEU A 183 -4.97 -1.22 22.00
C LEU A 183 -6.45 -1.26 21.64
N ALA A 184 -7.03 -0.11 21.32
CA ALA A 184 -8.45 -0.05 20.98
C ALA A 184 -8.74 -0.79 19.67
N ALA A 185 -9.93 -1.39 19.57
CA ALA A 185 -10.31 -2.19 18.41
C ALA A 185 -10.42 -1.37 17.12
N ASN A 186 -10.64 -0.06 17.20
CA ASN A 186 -10.66 0.85 16.06
C ASN A 186 -9.26 1.24 15.57
N ASP A 187 -8.25 1.12 16.43
CA ASP A 187 -6.87 1.54 16.15
C ASP A 187 -6.01 0.37 15.66
N TRP A 188 -6.35 -0.87 16.04
CA TRP A 188 -5.54 -2.06 15.80
C TRP A 188 -6.35 -3.25 15.27
N VAL A 189 -5.83 -3.89 14.22
CA VAL A 189 -6.25 -5.22 13.74
C VAL A 189 -5.03 -6.05 13.46
N HIS A 190 -5.14 -7.36 13.70
CA HIS A 190 -4.03 -8.29 13.53
C HIS A 190 -4.50 -9.62 12.97
N SER A 191 -3.52 -10.33 12.43
CA SER A 191 -3.55 -11.69 11.97
C SER A 191 -2.31 -12.39 12.52
N VAL A 192 -2.45 -13.63 13.01
CA VAL A 192 -1.35 -14.42 13.56
C VAL A 192 -1.33 -15.78 12.89
N GLY A 193 -0.16 -16.17 12.37
CA GLY A 193 0.06 -17.53 11.86
C GLY A 193 -0.24 -18.57 12.93
N THR A 194 -1.14 -19.50 12.65
CA THR A 194 -1.53 -20.60 13.55
C THR A 194 -0.36 -21.47 14.00
N GLN A 195 0.67 -21.61 13.15
CA GLN A 195 1.80 -22.51 13.37
C GLN A 195 3.06 -21.75 13.76
N THR A 196 3.39 -20.66 13.07
CA THR A 196 4.58 -19.86 13.38
C THR A 196 4.38 -18.91 14.56
N GLY A 197 3.13 -18.53 14.88
CA GLY A 197 2.83 -17.49 15.84
C GLY A 197 3.22 -16.07 15.37
N LEU A 198 3.60 -15.92 14.11
CA LEU A 198 4.04 -14.65 13.54
C LEU A 198 2.85 -13.70 13.34
N PRO A 199 2.83 -12.54 14.01
CA PRO A 199 1.80 -11.53 13.85
C PRO A 199 2.11 -10.58 12.69
N LEU A 200 1.07 -10.19 11.97
CA LEU A 200 1.02 -8.98 11.16
C LEU A 200 -0.22 -8.19 11.57
N GLY A 201 -0.08 -6.87 11.73
CA GLY A 201 -1.23 -6.02 11.98
C GLY A 201 -1.16 -4.68 11.29
N LEU A 202 -2.31 -4.00 11.27
CA LEU A 202 -2.46 -2.63 10.82
C LEU A 202 -2.80 -1.78 12.04
N TYR A 203 -2.02 -0.72 12.23
CA TYR A 203 -2.19 0.22 13.33
C TYR A 203 -2.36 1.65 12.83
N SER A 204 -3.22 2.42 13.47
CA SER A 204 -3.21 3.88 13.41
C SER A 204 -3.64 4.47 14.75
N ASN A 205 -3.04 5.61 15.07
CA ASN A 205 -3.50 6.53 16.12
C ASN A 205 -3.89 7.89 15.50
N SER A 206 -4.21 7.92 14.21
CA SER A 206 -4.58 9.14 13.52
C SER A 206 -5.79 9.80 14.19
N SER A 207 -5.78 11.13 14.24
CA SER A 207 -6.93 11.91 14.68
C SER A 207 -8.10 11.90 13.68
N ILE A 208 -7.88 11.44 12.45
CA ILE A 208 -8.94 11.23 11.46
C ILE A 208 -9.80 10.04 11.90
N THR A 209 -11.12 10.15 11.77
CA THR A 209 -12.03 9.06 12.15
C THR A 209 -11.68 7.80 11.38
N HIS A 210 -11.44 6.69 12.08
CA HIS A 210 -11.02 5.44 11.47
C HIS A 210 -11.51 4.23 12.28
N ASN A 211 -11.49 3.07 11.63
CA ASN A 211 -11.81 1.79 12.26
C ASN A 211 -11.12 0.65 11.50
N THR A 212 -11.10 -0.53 12.11
CA THR A 212 -10.52 -1.73 11.52
C THR A 212 -11.55 -2.82 11.29
N GLY A 213 -11.20 -3.83 10.50
CA GLY A 213 -12.05 -5.00 10.27
C GLY A 213 -11.30 -6.23 9.77
N VAL A 214 -11.99 -7.37 9.84
CA VAL A 214 -11.55 -8.67 9.31
C VAL A 214 -12.60 -9.17 8.33
N SER A 215 -12.21 -9.46 7.09
CA SER A 215 -13.12 -9.76 5.99
C SER A 215 -12.85 -11.13 5.37
N SER A 216 -13.79 -12.06 5.53
CA SER A 216 -13.75 -13.34 4.82
C SER A 216 -14.04 -13.25 3.33
N GLY A 217 -14.68 -12.17 2.89
CA GLY A 217 -14.97 -11.90 1.49
C GLY A 217 -13.96 -10.99 0.80
N TRP A 218 -12.81 -10.74 1.44
CA TRP A 218 -11.75 -9.86 0.93
C TRP A 218 -12.28 -8.51 0.41
N SER A 219 -13.11 -7.85 1.22
CA SER A 219 -13.83 -6.63 0.84
C SER A 219 -12.86 -5.51 0.48
N GLU A 220 -13.10 -4.84 -0.64
CA GLU A 220 -12.42 -3.61 -1.04
C GLU A 220 -13.16 -2.34 -0.58
N ASN A 221 -14.36 -2.49 0.02
CA ASN A 221 -15.17 -1.36 0.43
C ASN A 221 -14.74 -0.81 1.80
N PRO A 222 -14.30 0.46 1.92
CA PRO A 222 -13.95 1.07 3.20
C PRO A 222 -15.06 0.97 4.25
N ASP A 223 -16.33 1.04 3.84
CA ASP A 223 -17.48 0.98 4.76
C ASP A 223 -17.57 -0.34 5.52
N TYR A 224 -17.07 -1.43 4.93
CA TYR A 224 -17.01 -2.72 5.60
C TYR A 224 -16.12 -2.66 6.85
N TYR A 225 -14.95 -2.02 6.74
CA TYR A 225 -13.99 -1.91 7.84
C TYR A 225 -14.37 -0.78 8.79
N LEU A 226 -14.93 0.33 8.30
CA LEU A 226 -15.49 1.40 9.13
C LEU A 226 -16.61 0.91 10.06
N ALA A 227 -17.38 -0.10 9.64
CA ALA A 227 -18.40 -0.74 10.47
C ALA A 227 -17.83 -1.63 11.59
N GLY A 228 -16.52 -1.90 11.61
CA GLY A 228 -15.90 -2.76 12.63
C GLY A 228 -16.15 -4.26 12.42
N ASN A 229 -16.50 -4.67 11.20
CA ASN A 229 -16.83 -6.06 10.90
C ASN A 229 -15.66 -6.99 11.25
N ASN A 230 -15.98 -8.15 11.83
CA ASN A 230 -14.99 -9.15 12.21
C ASN A 230 -15.50 -10.54 11.84
N SER A 231 -14.96 -11.09 10.75
CA SER A 231 -15.32 -12.42 10.25
C SER A 231 -14.71 -13.57 11.06
N GLY A 232 -13.87 -13.29 12.07
CA GLY A 232 -13.19 -14.28 12.88
C GLY A 232 -11.92 -14.82 12.24
N ASN A 233 -11.59 -16.07 12.52
CA ASN A 233 -10.35 -16.71 12.06
C ASN A 233 -10.54 -17.42 10.72
N GLY A 234 -9.49 -17.47 9.91
CA GLY A 234 -9.51 -18.07 8.58
C GLY A 234 -8.49 -17.44 7.64
N ASP A 235 -8.60 -17.79 6.36
CA ASP A 235 -7.88 -17.21 5.22
C ASP A 235 -8.57 -15.88 4.81
N TYR A 236 -8.42 -14.87 5.68
CA TYR A 236 -9.21 -13.64 5.66
C TYR A 236 -8.30 -12.42 5.70
N THR A 237 -8.78 -11.36 5.04
CA THR A 237 -8.08 -10.08 5.04
C THR A 237 -8.29 -9.33 6.34
N ILE A 238 -7.28 -8.56 6.73
CA ILE A 238 -7.37 -7.51 7.75
C ILE A 238 -7.26 -6.15 7.09
N GLY A 239 -7.93 -5.13 7.64
CA GLY A 239 -7.90 -3.80 7.05
C GLY A 239 -8.20 -2.67 8.02
N LEU A 240 -7.75 -1.48 7.64
CA LEU A 240 -7.87 -0.21 8.36
C LEU A 240 -8.43 0.84 7.38
N ALA A 241 -9.56 1.43 7.73
CA ALA A 241 -10.24 2.43 6.92
C ALA A 241 -10.40 3.74 7.66
N PHE A 242 -10.34 4.84 6.91
CA PHE A 242 -10.49 6.22 7.37
C PHE A 242 -11.71 6.85 6.72
N ASP A 243 -12.53 7.52 7.52
CA ASP A 243 -13.58 8.43 7.07
C ASP A 243 -13.05 9.88 7.15
N ILE A 244 -12.74 10.42 5.98
CA ILE A 244 -12.17 11.76 5.82
C ILE A 244 -13.30 12.81 5.72
N GLY A 245 -14.51 12.41 5.33
CA GLY A 245 -15.63 13.31 5.12
C GLY A 245 -15.48 14.16 3.86
N ASN A 246 -15.43 15.49 4.01
CA ASN A 246 -15.36 16.40 2.87
C ASN A 246 -13.96 17.02 2.78
N LEU A 247 -13.40 17.06 1.57
CA LEU A 247 -12.12 17.68 1.29
C LEU A 247 -12.27 18.67 0.13
N GLY A 248 -12.16 19.96 0.44
CA GLY A 248 -12.32 21.04 -0.55
C GLY A 248 -11.16 21.08 -1.55
N ALA A 249 -11.42 21.57 -2.76
CA ALA A 249 -10.39 21.73 -3.79
C ALA A 249 -9.17 22.51 -3.27
N GLY A 250 -7.96 21.99 -3.53
CA GLY A 250 -6.68 22.52 -3.06
C GLY A 250 -6.30 22.13 -1.63
N SER A 251 -7.22 21.55 -0.86
CA SER A 251 -6.92 21.04 0.49
C SER A 251 -6.32 19.63 0.42
N ASN A 252 -5.62 19.26 1.49
CA ASN A 252 -5.07 17.92 1.65
C ASN A 252 -5.37 17.35 3.05
N VAL A 253 -5.35 16.03 3.13
CA VAL A 253 -5.41 15.26 4.39
C VAL A 253 -4.21 14.33 4.46
N SER A 254 -3.68 14.13 5.66
CA SER A 254 -2.59 13.19 5.98
C SER A 254 -3.15 12.06 6.83
N LEU A 255 -2.87 10.82 6.44
CA LEU A 255 -3.26 9.60 7.15
C LEU A 255 -1.98 8.85 7.52
N ASN A 256 -1.73 8.66 8.82
CA ASN A 256 -0.55 7.96 9.31
C ASN A 256 -0.97 6.59 9.88
N TYR A 257 -0.36 5.53 9.37
CA TYR A 257 -0.62 4.15 9.78
C TYR A 257 0.59 3.26 9.49
N SER A 258 0.62 2.08 10.09
CA SER A 258 1.75 1.17 9.93
C SER A 258 1.31 -0.27 9.75
N TYR A 259 2.06 -1.02 8.95
CA TYR A 259 2.08 -2.47 9.04
C TYR A 259 3.05 -2.86 10.14
N VAL A 260 2.57 -3.54 11.17
CA VAL A 260 3.35 -3.86 12.37
C VAL A 260 3.56 -5.37 12.46
N MET A 261 4.81 -5.77 12.66
CA MET A 261 5.23 -7.15 12.92
C MET A 261 5.82 -7.25 14.33
N GLY A 262 6.12 -8.47 14.76
CA GLY A 262 6.74 -8.75 16.06
C GLY A 262 7.08 -10.23 16.21
N GLY A 263 7.85 -10.58 17.23
CA GLY A 263 8.16 -11.99 17.51
C GLY A 263 6.96 -12.78 18.06
N SER A 264 5.95 -12.06 18.55
CA SER A 264 4.67 -12.57 19.05
C SER A 264 3.68 -11.40 19.17
N LEU A 265 2.38 -11.69 19.27
CA LEU A 265 1.33 -10.66 19.30
C LEU A 265 1.48 -9.67 20.49
N ASP A 266 2.01 -10.12 21.62
CA ASP A 266 2.32 -9.29 22.80
C ASP A 266 3.61 -8.47 22.66
N ARG A 267 4.38 -8.68 21.58
CA ARG A 267 5.68 -8.02 21.32
C ARG A 267 5.71 -7.31 19.96
N VAL A 268 4.56 -6.89 19.47
CA VAL A 268 4.46 -6.09 18.24
C VAL A 268 5.06 -4.70 18.45
N ASP A 269 5.78 -4.20 17.44
CA ASP A 269 6.43 -2.87 17.44
C ASP A 269 5.43 -1.78 17.03
N VAL A 270 4.43 -1.51 17.86
CA VAL A 270 3.45 -0.44 17.59
C VAL A 270 4.14 0.93 17.72
N PRO A 271 3.96 1.86 16.77
CA PRO A 271 4.49 3.22 16.88
C PRO A 271 4.10 3.89 18.21
N PRO A 272 5.02 4.62 18.86
CA PRO A 272 4.67 5.39 20.05
C PRO A 272 3.63 6.47 19.71
N VAL A 273 2.79 6.82 20.67
CA VAL A 273 1.63 7.72 20.46
C VAL A 273 2.00 9.16 20.05
N ASP A 274 3.28 9.56 20.18
CA ASP A 274 3.77 10.93 19.97
C ASP A 274 4.86 11.05 18.89
N VAL A 275 4.80 10.28 17.79
CA VAL A 275 5.74 10.48 16.68
C VAL A 275 5.37 11.77 15.92
N PRO A 276 6.27 12.76 15.79
CA PRO A 276 6.00 13.95 14.98
C PRO A 276 5.69 13.55 13.54
N GLU A 277 4.63 14.13 12.97
CA GLU A 277 4.25 13.85 11.58
C GLU A 277 5.46 14.06 10.65
N PRO A 278 5.72 13.13 9.71
CA PRO A 278 6.73 13.37 8.68
C PRO A 278 6.41 14.68 7.98
N VAL A 279 7.44 15.44 7.65
CA VAL A 279 7.38 16.81 7.11
C VAL A 279 6.51 16.84 5.85
N SER A 280 5.21 17.05 6.02
CA SER A 280 4.16 16.87 5.01
C SER A 280 4.35 17.83 3.83
N LEU A 281 5.02 18.97 4.08
CA LEU A 281 5.42 19.96 3.08
C LEU A 281 6.54 19.47 2.14
N LEU A 282 7.49 18.67 2.64
CA LEU A 282 8.54 18.07 1.80
C LEU A 282 7.93 17.00 0.87
N LEU A 283 7.00 16.22 1.42
CA LEU A 283 6.21 15.21 0.72
C LEU A 283 5.38 15.77 -0.43
N LEU A 284 4.71 16.89 -0.21
CA LEU A 284 3.96 17.60 -1.25
C LEU A 284 4.89 18.10 -2.36
N GLY A 285 6.05 18.66 -2.00
CA GLY A 285 7.04 19.17 -2.96
C GLY A 285 7.62 18.08 -3.88
N VAL A 286 8.03 16.94 -3.31
CA VAL A 286 8.60 15.82 -4.08
C VAL A 286 7.51 15.11 -4.89
N GLY A 287 6.33 14.89 -4.32
CA GLY A 287 5.18 14.31 -5.02
C GLY A 287 4.74 15.13 -6.23
N LEU A 288 4.62 16.45 -6.09
CA LEU A 288 4.25 17.36 -7.18
C LEU A 288 5.36 17.47 -8.25
N ALA A 289 6.63 17.50 -7.84
CA ALA A 289 7.75 17.51 -8.78
C ALA A 289 7.78 16.22 -9.64
N GLY A 290 7.55 15.06 -9.01
CA GLY A 290 7.41 13.78 -9.71
C GLY A 290 6.25 13.77 -10.70
N LEU A 291 5.08 14.28 -10.30
CA LEU A 291 3.91 14.39 -11.17
C LEU A 291 4.14 15.35 -12.35
N ALA A 292 4.83 16.48 -12.12
CA ALA A 292 5.17 17.44 -13.17
C ALA A 292 6.17 16.84 -14.19
N ALA A 293 7.16 16.07 -13.74
CA ALA A 293 8.12 15.38 -14.60
C ALA A 293 7.43 14.27 -15.44
N SER A 294 6.50 13.53 -14.84
CA SER A 294 5.70 12.50 -15.52
C SER A 294 4.80 13.10 -16.62
N ARG A 295 4.15 14.24 -16.36
CA ARG A 295 3.34 14.96 -17.35
C ARG A 295 4.16 15.43 -18.56
N LYS A 296 5.38 15.94 -18.34
CA LYS A 296 6.27 16.36 -19.44
C LYS A 296 6.70 15.19 -20.35
N ARG A 297 6.92 14.00 -19.78
CA ARG A 297 7.30 12.80 -20.56
C ARG A 297 6.17 12.22 -21.40
N LYS A 298 4.90 12.50 -21.08
CA LYS A 298 3.75 12.08 -21.90
C LYS A 298 3.42 13.06 -23.05
N GLN A 299 4.01 14.25 -23.05
CA GLN A 299 3.78 15.30 -24.04
C GLN A 299 4.93 15.46 -25.05
N ALA A 300 6.06 14.77 -24.83
CA ALA A 300 7.21 14.68 -25.74
C ALA A 300 7.17 13.35 -26.49
#